data_AF-A0A533YRG7-F1
#
_entry.id   AF-A0A533YRG7-F1
#
_cell.length_a   1.000
_cell.length_b   1.000
_cell.length_c   1.000
_cell.angle_alpha   90.00
_cell.angle_beta   90.00
_cell.angle_gamma   90.00
#
_symmetry.space_group_name_H-M   'P 1'
#
loop_
_entity.id
_entity.type
_entity.pdbx_description
1 polymer ?
#
loop_
_entity_poly.entity_id
_entity_poly.type
_entity_poly.pdbx_seq_one_letter_code
_entity_poly.pdbx_strand_id
1 'polypeptide(L)'
;MSDAASWIVMDTLELQNKFNRKSFEIAHHLSSHPLLQLPKLMELAERTLRIRPQDLHYDAGSIRVEQRWDEIPSAPFSPQEALERIENSGAWVLFRSVQRDAEYRVLLDHGLA
;
A
#
# COMPACT_ATOMS: atom_id res chain seq x y z
N MET A 1 -20.35 -14.88 13.80
CA MET A 1 -19.58 -16.00 13.22
C MET A 1 -19.15 -15.57 11.83
N SER A 2 -17.90 -15.20 11.67
CA SER A 2 -17.24 -15.12 10.37
C SER A 2 -15.90 -15.78 10.57
N ASP A 3 -15.66 -16.89 9.89
CA ASP A 3 -14.30 -17.41 9.74
C ASP A 3 -13.44 -16.26 9.23
N ALA A 4 -12.40 -15.90 9.99
CA ALA A 4 -11.38 -14.99 9.51
C ALA A 4 -10.59 -15.75 8.44
N ALA A 5 -11.12 -15.76 7.21
CA ALA A 5 -10.41 -16.32 6.07
C ALA A 5 -9.06 -15.60 5.98
N SER A 6 -7.96 -16.35 6.13
CA SER A 6 -6.62 -15.79 5.98
C SER A 6 -6.53 -15.13 4.60
N TRP A 7 -6.24 -13.82 4.58
CA TRP A 7 -6.20 -13.05 3.34
C TRP A 7 -5.01 -13.40 2.46
N ILE A 8 -4.04 -14.12 3.01
CA ILE A 8 -2.84 -14.63 2.34
C ILE A 8 -2.90 -16.16 2.35
N VAL A 9 -2.69 -16.76 1.18
CA VAL A 9 -2.63 -18.21 0.99
C VAL A 9 -1.20 -18.59 0.67
N MET A 10 -0.62 -19.47 1.47
CA MET A 10 0.76 -19.92 1.33
C MET A 10 0.82 -21.44 1.18
N ASP A 11 1.65 -21.92 0.25
CA ASP A 11 2.13 -23.30 0.25
C ASP A 11 3.27 -23.42 1.28
N THR A 12 3.03 -24.15 2.36
CA THR A 12 3.99 -24.33 3.45
C THR A 12 5.30 -24.97 2.98
N LEU A 13 5.27 -25.88 2.00
CA LEU A 13 6.48 -26.53 1.50
C LEU A 13 7.29 -25.57 0.63
N GLU A 14 6.63 -24.77 -0.20
CA GLU A 14 7.30 -23.74 -0.98
C GLU A 14 7.94 -22.68 -0.07
N LEU A 15 7.18 -22.22 0.95
CA LEU A 15 7.67 -21.29 1.95
C LEU A 15 8.92 -21.83 2.66
N GLN A 16 8.88 -23.04 3.22
CA GLN A 16 10.03 -23.61 3.93
C GLN A 16 11.29 -23.70 3.08
N ASN A 17 11.13 -24.02 1.79
CA ASN A 17 12.26 -24.20 0.86
C ASN A 17 12.80 -22.88 0.31
N LYS A 18 11.95 -21.88 0.08
CA LYS A 18 12.32 -20.64 -0.63
C LYS A 18 12.42 -19.42 0.29
N PHE A 19 11.77 -19.41 1.45
CA PHE A 19 11.81 -18.28 2.38
C PHE A 19 13.25 -17.92 2.74
N ASN A 20 13.57 -16.63 2.59
CA ASN A 20 14.90 -16.05 2.77
C ASN A 20 16.02 -16.71 1.94
N ARG A 21 15.66 -17.37 0.82
CA ARG A 21 16.61 -18.06 -0.08
C ARG A 21 16.39 -17.74 -1.54
N LYS A 22 15.13 -17.71 -1.99
CA LYS A 22 14.71 -17.45 -3.37
C LYS A 22 13.38 -16.71 -3.38
N SER A 23 13.12 -15.94 -4.44
CA SER A 23 11.80 -15.37 -4.68
C SER A 23 10.78 -16.48 -4.94
N PHE A 24 9.56 -16.29 -4.44
CA PHE A 24 8.41 -17.18 -4.62
C PHE A 24 7.12 -16.36 -4.58
N GLU A 25 6.07 -16.90 -5.17
CA GLU A 25 4.77 -16.25 -5.25
C GLU A 25 3.87 -16.72 -4.10
N ILE A 26 2.93 -15.87 -3.71
CA ILE A 26 1.86 -16.19 -2.77
C ILE A 26 0.53 -15.74 -3.38
N ALA A 27 -0.55 -16.46 -3.08
CA ALA A 27 -1.88 -16.05 -3.49
C ALA A 27 -2.54 -15.22 -2.37
N HIS A 28 -3.45 -14.31 -2.72
CA HIS A 28 -4.14 -13.47 -1.74
C HIS A 28 -5.54 -13.05 -2.19
N HIS A 29 -6.37 -12.70 -1.20
CA HIS A 29 -7.72 -12.14 -1.41
C HIS A 29 -7.82 -10.65 -1.00
N LEU A 30 -6.67 -9.97 -0.85
CA LEU A 30 -6.59 -8.57 -0.44
C LEU A 30 -7.28 -7.58 -1.40
N SER A 31 -7.37 -7.88 -2.70
CA SER A 31 -7.98 -6.98 -3.69
C SER A 31 -9.47 -6.71 -3.43
N SER A 32 -10.16 -7.63 -2.76
CA SER A 32 -11.56 -7.48 -2.34
C SER A 32 -11.73 -6.90 -0.93
N HIS A 33 -10.65 -6.60 -0.21
CA HIS A 33 -10.75 -6.13 1.17
C HIS A 33 -11.31 -4.69 1.20
N PRO A 34 -12.35 -4.38 2.01
CA PRO A 34 -12.98 -3.06 2.03
C PRO A 34 -12.01 -1.90 2.36
N LEU A 35 -11.06 -2.12 3.27
CA LEU A 35 -10.05 -1.10 3.61
C LEU A 35 -9.03 -0.83 2.49
N LEU A 36 -8.93 -1.73 1.50
CA LEU A 36 -8.01 -1.57 0.36
C LEU A 36 -8.72 -1.03 -0.88
N GLN A 37 -9.98 -0.60 -0.74
CA GLN A 37 -10.72 0.07 -1.80
C GLN A 37 -10.49 1.59 -1.76
N LEU A 38 -10.55 2.22 -2.93
CA LEU A 38 -10.23 3.64 -3.11
C LEU A 38 -10.93 4.58 -2.10
N PRO A 39 -12.24 4.45 -1.79
CA PRO A 39 -12.88 5.33 -0.81
C PRO A 39 -12.23 5.26 0.59
N LYS A 40 -11.87 4.06 1.05
CA LYS A 40 -11.22 3.89 2.37
C LYS A 40 -9.76 4.34 2.38
N LEU A 41 -9.08 4.26 1.25
CA LEU A 41 -7.73 4.81 1.09
C LEU A 41 -7.75 6.35 1.10
N MET A 42 -8.77 6.98 0.52
CA MET A 42 -8.95 8.44 0.58
C MET A 42 -9.20 8.94 2.01
N GLU A 43 -10.07 8.26 2.77
CA GLU A 43 -10.29 8.57 4.18
C GLU A 43 -8.99 8.43 5.00
N LEU A 44 -8.21 7.36 4.75
CA LEU A 44 -6.91 7.16 5.40
C LEU A 44 -5.91 8.27 5.06
N ALA A 45 -5.90 8.75 3.81
CA ALA A 45 -5.04 9.85 3.37
C ALA A 45 -5.37 11.14 4.11
N GLU A 46 -6.65 11.48 4.22
CA GLU A 46 -7.10 12.66 4.96
C GLU A 46 -6.66 12.61 6.43
N ARG A 47 -6.91 11.47 7.11
CA ARG A 47 -6.49 11.26 8.50
C ARG A 47 -4.97 11.33 8.65
N THR A 48 -4.22 10.70 7.73
CA THR A 48 -2.76 10.67 7.75
C THR A 48 -2.18 12.06 7.56
N LEU A 49 -2.65 12.84 6.59
CA LEU A 49 -2.18 14.20 6.36
C LEU A 49 -2.47 15.14 7.54
N ARG A 50 -3.61 14.95 8.21
CA ARG A 50 -3.97 15.76 9.38
C ARG A 50 -3.09 15.49 10.59
N ILE A 51 -2.71 14.23 10.84
CA ILE A 51 -2.08 13.81 12.11
C ILE A 51 -0.57 13.57 11.95
N ARG A 52 -0.15 13.12 10.77
CA ARG A 52 1.18 12.56 10.48
C ARG A 52 1.52 12.75 8.99
N PRO A 53 1.61 13.99 8.49
CA PRO A 53 1.80 14.27 7.07
C PRO A 53 3.06 13.64 6.48
N GLN A 54 4.12 13.48 7.28
CA GLN A 54 5.34 12.79 6.88
C GLN A 54 5.17 11.28 6.66
N ASP A 55 4.04 10.69 7.03
CA ASP A 55 3.72 9.27 6.79
C ASP A 55 2.98 9.06 5.46
N LEU A 56 2.70 10.11 4.68
CA LEU A 56 2.18 10.00 3.32
C LEU A 56 3.21 10.50 2.32
N HIS A 57 3.46 9.71 1.28
CA HIS A 57 4.29 10.10 0.15
C HIS A 57 3.59 9.78 -1.14
N TYR A 58 3.91 10.54 -2.16
CA TYR A 58 3.40 10.34 -3.50
C TYR A 58 4.44 10.88 -4.47
N ASP A 59 4.44 10.32 -5.66
CA ASP A 59 5.23 10.78 -6.77
C ASP A 59 4.35 10.70 -8.01
N ALA A 60 4.53 11.67 -8.90
CA ALA A 60 3.82 11.79 -10.14
C ALA A 60 4.81 12.27 -11.19
N GLY A 61 5.38 11.33 -11.93
CA GLY A 61 6.41 11.64 -12.90
C GLY A 61 6.81 10.44 -13.73
N SER A 62 7.20 10.72 -14.97
CA SER A 62 7.90 9.76 -15.79
C SER A 62 9.37 9.70 -15.32
N ILE A 63 9.67 8.83 -14.36
CA ILE A 63 11.04 8.58 -13.93
C ILE A 63 11.80 7.90 -15.07
N ARG A 64 12.90 8.51 -15.52
CA ARG A 64 13.80 7.88 -16.50
C ARG A 64 14.78 6.94 -15.78
N VAL A 65 15.22 5.88 -16.45
CA VAL A 65 16.13 4.89 -15.84
C VAL A 65 17.45 5.53 -15.39
N GLU A 66 17.88 6.59 -16.06
CA GLU A 66 19.12 7.33 -15.84
C GLU A 66 18.96 8.50 -14.86
N GLN A 67 17.72 8.78 -14.44
CA GLN A 67 17.41 9.91 -13.57
C GLN A 67 17.94 9.67 -12.16
N ARG A 68 18.60 10.68 -11.60
CA ARG A 68 19.11 10.58 -10.23
C ARG A 68 17.97 10.68 -9.22
N TRP A 69 18.18 10.06 -8.06
CA TRP A 69 17.19 10.06 -6.97
C TRP A 69 16.90 11.46 -6.40
N ASP A 70 17.82 12.42 -6.57
CA ASP A 70 17.68 13.82 -6.15
C ASP A 70 17.06 14.71 -7.23
N GLU A 71 16.79 14.17 -8.42
CA GLU A 71 16.19 14.88 -9.56
C GLU A 71 14.70 14.51 -9.75
N ILE A 72 14.01 14.12 -8.68
CA ILE A 72 12.57 13.79 -8.75
C ILE A 72 11.78 15.09 -8.94
N PRO A 73 11.02 15.25 -10.04
CA PRO A 73 10.20 16.43 -10.25
C PRO A 73 9.19 16.59 -9.12
N SER A 74 8.95 17.82 -8.69
CA SER A 74 7.83 18.09 -7.79
C SER A 74 6.53 17.80 -8.54
N ALA A 75 5.71 16.92 -7.96
CA ALA A 75 4.39 16.63 -8.50
C ALA A 75 3.51 17.90 -8.48
N PRO A 76 2.77 18.20 -9.57
CA PRO A 76 2.01 19.45 -9.69
C PRO A 76 0.68 19.45 -8.92
N PHE A 77 0.42 18.43 -8.11
CA PHE A 77 -0.85 18.22 -7.40
C PHE A 77 -0.60 17.59 -6.03
N SER A 78 -1.55 17.72 -5.12
CA SER A 78 -1.48 17.18 -3.77
C SER A 78 -1.58 15.64 -3.73
N PRO A 79 -1.20 14.98 -2.62
CA PRO A 79 -1.42 13.55 -2.44
C PRO A 79 -2.91 13.14 -2.55
N GLN A 80 -3.85 13.99 -2.16
CA GLN A 80 -5.28 13.72 -2.34
C GLN A 80 -5.67 13.71 -3.82
N GLU A 81 -5.25 14.73 -4.58
CA GLU A 81 -5.48 14.78 -6.03
C GLU A 81 -4.82 13.60 -6.75
N ALA A 82 -3.66 13.13 -6.26
CA ALA A 82 -3.00 11.93 -6.76
C ALA A 82 -3.88 10.68 -6.59
N LEU A 83 -4.50 10.50 -5.42
CA LEU A 83 -5.43 9.40 -5.15
C LEU A 83 -6.72 9.51 -5.98
N GLU A 84 -7.31 10.70 -6.07
CA GLU A 84 -8.53 10.94 -6.86
C GLU A 84 -8.35 10.61 -8.35
N ARG A 85 -7.13 10.80 -8.87
CA ARG A 85 -6.81 10.61 -10.29
C ARG A 85 -5.95 9.37 -10.55
N ILE A 86 -5.80 8.47 -9.56
CA ILE A 86 -4.78 7.40 -9.58
C ILE A 86 -4.86 6.49 -10.82
N GLU A 87 -6.07 6.29 -11.37
CA GLU A 87 -6.28 5.49 -12.58
C GLU A 87 -5.62 6.08 -13.84
N ASN A 88 -5.45 7.41 -13.90
CA ASN A 88 -5.05 8.13 -15.11
C ASN A 88 -3.83 9.06 -14.92
N SER A 89 -3.40 9.29 -13.68
CA SER A 89 -2.35 10.27 -13.38
C SER A 89 -0.93 9.75 -13.57
N GLY A 90 -0.75 8.42 -13.62
CA GLY A 90 0.58 7.79 -13.54
C GLY A 90 1.26 8.00 -12.17
N ALA A 91 0.53 8.53 -11.19
CA ALA A 91 1.03 8.74 -9.85
C ALA A 91 0.94 7.45 -9.03
N TRP A 92 1.83 7.31 -8.06
CA TRP A 92 1.71 6.31 -7.01
C TRP A 92 1.73 6.99 -5.65
N VAL A 93 1.07 6.36 -4.69
CA VAL A 93 0.91 6.87 -3.32
C VAL A 93 1.34 5.79 -2.34
N LEU A 94 2.12 6.18 -1.35
CA LEU A 94 2.68 5.30 -0.32
C LEU A 94 2.30 5.80 1.07
N PHE A 95 1.58 4.95 1.80
CA PHE A 95 1.34 5.10 3.22
C PHE A 95 2.47 4.43 4.01
N ARG A 96 3.22 5.21 4.78
CA ARG A 96 4.20 4.70 5.74
C ARG A 96 3.54 4.42 7.08
N SER A 97 4.01 3.37 7.77
CA SER A 97 3.58 3.06 9.14
C SER A 97 2.05 2.97 9.32
N VAL A 98 1.33 2.37 8.37
CA VAL A 98 -0.15 2.37 8.33
C VAL A 98 -0.80 1.71 9.55
N GLN A 99 -0.10 0.80 10.24
CA GLN A 99 -0.51 0.18 11.51
C GLN A 99 -0.73 1.14 12.68
N ARG A 100 -0.41 2.43 12.51
CA ARG A 100 -0.73 3.48 13.49
C ARG A 100 -2.19 3.94 13.38
N ASP A 101 -2.86 3.67 12.26
CA ASP A 101 -4.32 3.77 12.14
C ASP A 101 -4.95 2.46 12.67
N ALA A 102 -5.94 2.59 13.55
CA ALA A 102 -6.51 1.46 14.27
C ALA A 102 -7.19 0.43 13.36
N GLU A 103 -7.87 0.87 12.30
CA GLU A 103 -8.56 -0.03 11.36
C GLU A 103 -7.55 -0.85 10.55
N TYR A 104 -6.49 -0.19 10.09
CA TYR A 104 -5.43 -0.83 9.30
C TYR A 104 -4.48 -1.67 10.14
N ARG A 105 -4.36 -1.39 11.45
CA ARG A 105 -3.65 -2.28 12.37
C ARG A 105 -4.29 -3.66 12.41
N VAL A 106 -5.62 -3.74 12.51
CA VAL A 106 -6.35 -5.01 12.51
C VAL A 106 -6.09 -5.77 11.20
N LEU A 107 -6.14 -5.09 10.05
CA LEU A 107 -5.81 -5.70 8.76
C LEU A 107 -4.40 -6.32 8.74
N LEU A 108 -3.39 -5.61 9.27
CA LEU A 108 -2.01 -6.11 9.29
C LEU A 108 -1.81 -7.24 10.30
N ASP A 109 -2.38 -7.12 11.51
CA ASP A 109 -2.27 -8.11 12.57
C ASP A 109 -2.96 -9.44 12.17
N HIS A 110 -4.05 -9.39 11.40
CA HIS A 110 -4.78 -10.59 10.93
C HIS A 110 -4.32 -11.11 9.56
N GLY A 111 -3.74 -10.27 8.69
CA GLY A 111 -3.34 -10.67 7.34
C GLY A 111 -2.02 -11.45 7.27
N LEU A 112 -1.20 -11.35 8.31
CA LEU A 112 0.10 -12.05 8.42
C LEU A 112 0.07 -13.25 9.38
N ALA A 113 -1.10 -13.56 9.95
CA ALA A 113 -1.30 -14.63 10.94
C ALA A 113 -1.60 -15.98 10.28
#